data_AF-A0A0W7TH18-F1
#
_entry.id   AF-A0A0W7TH18-F1
#
_cell.length_a   1.000
_cell.length_b   1.000
_cell.length_c   1.000
_cell.angle_alpha   90.00
_cell.angle_beta   90.00
_cell.angle_gamma   90.00
#
_symmetry.space_group_name_H-M   'P 1'
#
loop_
_entity.id
_entity.type
_entity.pdbx_description
1 polymer ?
#
loop_
_entity_poly.entity_id
_entity_poly.type
_entity_poly.pdbx_seq_one_letter_code
_entity_poly.pdbx_strand_id
1 'polypeptide(L)'
;MSRGDIEAFLIWMKVQGLQVSTRVKYLNILEAYLTSWGNNIIRELKADKTLHLPITPSGGEIRALTLGELQHLLDCTYKMPSDRGQIMRAVIALGFGTGCRPKEILGAEVRDVDVKRSRFC
;
A
#
# COMPACT_ATOMS: atom_id res chain seq x y z
N MET A 1 7.66 -24.11 16.79
CA MET A 1 6.42 -23.35 17.03
C MET A 1 5.23 -24.27 16.88
N SER A 2 4.32 -24.20 17.84
CA SER A 2 3.14 -25.04 18.00
C SER A 2 1.85 -24.28 17.68
N ARG A 3 0.71 -24.98 17.73
CA ARG A 3 -0.61 -24.37 17.61
C ARG A 3 -0.85 -23.27 18.67
N GLY A 4 -0.50 -23.54 19.92
CA GLY A 4 -0.69 -22.58 21.03
C GLY A 4 0.10 -21.29 20.81
N ASP A 5 1.30 -21.39 20.23
CA ASP A 5 2.12 -20.21 19.90
C ASP A 5 1.47 -19.36 18.80
N ILE A 6 0.86 -20.00 17.80
CA ILE A 6 0.12 -19.30 16.75
C ILE A 6 -1.11 -18.59 17.31
N GLU A 7 -1.87 -19.26 18.18
CA GLU A 7 -3.05 -18.68 18.82
C GLU A 7 -2.67 -17.49 19.70
N ALA A 8 -1.63 -17.62 20.52
CA ALA A 8 -1.09 -16.54 21.33
C ALA A 8 -0.65 -15.35 20.47
N PHE A 9 0.01 -15.61 19.33
CA PHE A 9 0.42 -14.56 18.40
C PHE A 9 -0.77 -13.83 17.77
N LEU A 10 -1.82 -14.55 17.36
CA LEU A 10 -3.05 -13.95 16.83
C LEU A 10 -3.77 -13.09 17.88
N ILE A 11 -3.86 -13.56 19.13
CA ILE A 11 -4.44 -12.82 20.25
C ILE A 11 -3.62 -11.55 20.50
N TRP A 12 -2.29 -11.67 20.57
CA TRP A 12 -1.40 -10.54 20.75
C TRP A 12 -1.61 -9.46 19.68
N MET A 13 -1.67 -9.85 18.40
CA MET A 13 -1.93 -8.91 17.30
C MET A 13 -3.29 -8.20 17.41
N LYS A 14 -4.30 -8.89 17.96
CA LYS A 14 -5.63 -8.30 18.22
C LYS A 14 -5.58 -7.30 19.38
N VAL A 15 -4.90 -7.65 20.47
CA VAL A 15 -4.72 -6.79 21.65
C VAL A 15 -3.95 -5.52 21.30
N GLN A 16 -2.93 -5.61 20.43
CA GLN A 16 -2.19 -4.46 19.93
C GLN A 16 -2.98 -3.57 18.96
N GLY A 17 -4.24 -3.91 18.64
CA GLY A 17 -5.08 -3.09 17.76
C GLY A 17 -4.60 -3.05 16.30
N LEU A 18 -3.78 -4.02 15.86
CA LEU A 18 -3.27 -4.01 14.48
C LEU A 18 -4.42 -4.09 13.47
N GLN A 19 -4.32 -3.38 12.36
CA GLN A 19 -5.28 -3.51 11.26
C GLN A 19 -5.27 -4.93 10.69
N VAL A 20 -6.42 -5.39 10.19
CA VAL A 20 -6.56 -6.76 9.65
C VAL A 20 -5.55 -7.04 8.54
N SER A 21 -5.31 -6.09 7.64
CA SER A 21 -4.30 -6.18 6.57
C SER A 21 -2.89 -6.42 7.13
N THR A 22 -2.52 -5.75 8.21
CA THR A 22 -1.25 -5.95 8.92
C THR A 22 -1.18 -7.35 9.54
N ARG A 23 -2.25 -7.82 10.18
CA ARG A 23 -2.30 -9.16 10.78
C ARG A 23 -2.14 -10.26 9.73
N VAL A 24 -2.79 -10.11 8.57
CA VAL A 24 -2.64 -11.02 7.42
C VAL A 24 -1.21 -11.01 6.90
N LYS A 25 -0.61 -9.83 6.73
CA LYS A 25 0.78 -9.72 6.29
C LYS A 25 1.74 -10.44 7.24
N TYR A 26 1.61 -10.22 8.54
CA TYR A 26 2.47 -10.87 9.53
C TYR A 26 2.27 -12.37 9.57
N LEU A 27 1.03 -12.85 9.49
CA LEU A 27 0.74 -14.27 9.42
C LEU A 27 1.36 -14.92 8.17
N ASN A 28 1.29 -14.27 7.02
CA ASN A 28 1.89 -14.78 5.77
C ASN A 28 3.43 -14.82 5.83
N ILE A 29 4.05 -13.80 6.45
CA ILE A 29 5.51 -13.79 6.67
C ILE A 29 5.91 -14.94 7.60
N LEU A 30 5.17 -15.13 8.70
CA LEU A 30 5.40 -16.20 9.66
C LEU A 30 5.20 -17.59 9.04
N GLU A 31 4.16 -17.76 8.22
CA GLU A 31 3.94 -18.99 7.47
C GLU A 31 5.10 -19.29 6.52
N ALA A 32 5.54 -18.32 5.73
CA ALA A 32 6.66 -18.49 4.82
C ALA A 32 7.94 -18.89 5.57
N TYR A 33 8.21 -18.24 6.70
CA TYR A 33 9.33 -18.57 7.57
C TYR A 33 9.22 -19.99 8.13
N LEU A 34 8.11 -20.36 8.76
CA LEU A 34 7.94 -21.70 9.34
C LEU A 34 8.01 -22.80 8.27
N THR A 35 7.43 -22.56 7.11
CA THR A 35 7.46 -23.49 5.97
C THR A 35 8.90 -23.72 5.49
N SER A 36 9.76 -22.69 5.47
CA SER A 36 11.17 -22.87 5.07
C SER A 36 11.97 -23.74 6.04
N TRP A 37 11.46 -23.94 7.27
CA TRP A 37 12.02 -24.84 8.28
C TRP A 37 11.22 -26.16 8.41
N GLY A 38 10.36 -26.48 7.45
CA GLY A 38 9.58 -27.72 7.42
C GLY A 38 8.38 -27.74 8.39
N ASN A 39 8.02 -26.60 8.98
CA ASN A 39 6.87 -26.48 9.87
C ASN A 39 5.65 -25.92 9.12
N ASN A 40 4.66 -26.79 8.89
CA ASN A 40 3.45 -26.46 8.12
C ASN A 40 2.24 -26.11 9.01
N ILE A 41 2.44 -25.84 10.30
CA ILE A 41 1.33 -25.67 11.27
C ILE A 41 0.31 -24.61 10.86
N ILE A 42 0.74 -23.48 10.29
CA ILE A 42 -0.19 -22.43 9.84
C ILE A 42 -1.04 -22.92 8.65
N ARG A 43 -0.44 -23.69 7.73
CA ARG A 43 -1.15 -24.25 6.58
C ARG A 43 -2.16 -25.31 7.02
N GLU A 44 -1.80 -26.13 7.99
CA GLU A 44 -2.70 -27.10 8.63
C GLU A 44 -3.88 -26.40 9.32
N LEU A 45 -3.60 -25.36 10.13
CA LEU A 45 -4.64 -24.57 10.80
C LEU A 45 -5.58 -23.85 9.81
N LYS A 46 -5.06 -23.40 8.66
CA LYS A 46 -5.87 -22.85 7.56
C LYS A 46 -6.82 -23.89 6.98
N ALA A 47 -6.35 -25.13 6.78
CA ALA A 47 -7.15 -26.22 6.24
C ALA A 47 -8.24 -26.69 7.22
N ASP A 48 -7.90 -26.76 8.50
CA ASP A 48 -8.80 -27.24 9.55
C ASP A 48 -9.95 -26.28 9.85
N LYS A 49 -9.86 -25.00 9.43
CA LYS A 49 -10.84 -23.94 9.70
C LYS A 49 -11.21 -23.76 11.18
N THR A 50 -10.47 -24.38 12.11
CA THR A 50 -10.75 -24.33 13.55
C THR A 50 -10.33 -23.02 14.19
N LEU A 51 -9.52 -22.22 13.50
CA LEU A 51 -9.02 -20.93 13.97
C LEU A 51 -9.55 -19.78 13.10
N HIS A 52 -10.13 -18.76 13.73
CA HIS A 52 -10.51 -17.53 13.05
C HIS A 52 -9.27 -16.72 12.66
N LEU A 53 -8.72 -17.05 11.50
CA LEU A 53 -7.62 -16.31 10.91
C LEU A 53 -8.10 -14.92 10.45
N PRO A 54 -7.23 -13.91 10.49
CA PRO A 54 -7.56 -12.61 9.93
C PRO A 54 -7.82 -12.79 8.44
N ILE A 55 -8.99 -12.33 7.97
CA ILE A 55 -9.34 -12.29 6.55
C ILE A 55 -9.40 -10.83 6.17
N THR A 56 -8.52 -10.39 5.27
CA THR A 56 -8.63 -9.05 4.72
C THR A 56 -9.99 -8.97 4.00
N PRO A 57 -10.90 -8.06 4.40
CA PRO A 57 -12.10 -7.83 3.61
C PRO A 57 -11.66 -7.47 2.19
N SER A 58 -12.27 -8.11 1.20
CA SER A 58 -11.98 -7.87 -0.20
C SER A 58 -12.25 -6.41 -0.54
N GLY A 59 -11.17 -5.64 -0.71
CA GLY A 59 -11.18 -4.28 -1.26
C GLY A 59 -11.89 -3.26 -0.39
N GLY A 60 -11.14 -2.56 0.46
CA GLY A 60 -11.52 -1.18 0.73
C GLY A 60 -11.55 -0.45 -0.61
N GLU A 61 -12.70 0.12 -0.98
CA GLU A 61 -12.83 0.85 -2.23
C GLU A 61 -11.80 1.99 -2.21
N ILE A 62 -10.84 1.95 -3.15
CA ILE A 62 -9.92 3.06 -3.32
C ILE A 62 -10.75 4.19 -3.91
N ARG A 63 -11.15 5.14 -3.06
CA ARG A 63 -11.90 6.31 -3.50
C ARG A 63 -11.07 7.06 -4.54
N ALA A 64 -11.55 7.03 -5.79
CA ALA A 64 -11.04 7.89 -6.83
C ALA A 64 -11.47 9.33 -6.58
N LEU A 65 -10.60 10.28 -6.92
CA LEU A 65 -10.99 11.68 -6.97
C LEU A 65 -11.89 11.91 -8.18
N THR A 66 -12.93 12.71 -7.99
CA THR A 66 -13.70 13.28 -9.10
C THR A 66 -12.87 14.34 -9.83
N LEU A 67 -13.27 14.67 -11.06
CA LEU A 67 -12.61 15.73 -11.83
C LEU A 67 -12.62 17.08 -11.10
N GLY A 68 -13.73 17.40 -10.42
CA GLY A 68 -13.86 18.64 -9.64
C GLY A 68 -12.90 18.68 -8.45
N GLU A 69 -12.71 17.56 -7.75
CA GLU A 69 -11.75 17.46 -6.65
C GLU A 69 -10.31 17.55 -7.13
N LEU A 70 -9.99 16.95 -8.27
CA LEU A 70 -8.67 17.07 -8.88
C LEU A 70 -8.39 18.52 -9.31
N GLN A 71 -9.37 19.19 -9.92
CA GLN A 71 -9.26 20.61 -10.27
C GLN A 71 -9.04 21.47 -9.03
N HIS A 72 -9.82 21.25 -7.97
CA HIS A 72 -9.67 21.99 -6.72
C HIS A 72 -8.29 21.80 -6.09
N LEU A 73 -7.76 20.58 -6.15
CA LEU A 73 -6.43 20.25 -5.68
C LEU A 73 -5.35 20.97 -6.49
N LEU A 74 -5.48 21.02 -7.83
CA LEU A 74 -4.61 21.82 -8.69
C LEU A 74 -4.71 23.32 -8.37
N ASP A 75 -5.92 23.88 -8.22
CA ASP A 75 -6.12 25.29 -7.88
C ASP A 75 -5.43 25.68 -6.57
N CYS A 76 -5.45 24.79 -5.56
CA CYS A 76 -4.73 25.00 -4.31
C CYS A 76 -3.21 25.12 -4.52
N THR A 77 -2.62 24.36 -5.45
CA THR A 77 -1.19 24.47 -5.74
C THR A 77 -0.81 25.80 -6.41
N TYR A 78 -1.73 26.43 -7.14
CA TYR A 78 -1.51 27.76 -7.73
C TYR A 78 -1.46 28.87 -6.68
N LYS A 79 -2.11 28.67 -5.52
CA LYS A 79 -2.11 29.62 -4.40
C LYS A 79 -0.87 29.48 -3.50
N MET A 80 -0.06 28.44 -3.69
CA MET A 80 1.15 28.23 -2.90
C MET A 80 2.28 29.14 -3.42
N PRO A 81 2.90 29.96 -2.56
CA PRO A 81 3.99 30.84 -2.97
C PRO A 81 5.27 30.05 -3.28
N SER A 82 6.16 30.67 -4.06
CA SER A 82 7.50 30.16 -4.40
C SER A 82 7.48 28.85 -5.22
N ASP A 83 8.65 28.24 -5.36
CA ASP A 83 8.90 27.06 -6.20
C ASP A 83 8.17 25.81 -5.67
N ARG A 84 7.74 25.83 -4.40
CA ARG A 84 6.92 24.77 -3.81
C ARG A 84 5.63 24.53 -4.59
N GLY A 85 4.96 25.60 -5.02
CA GLY A 85 3.76 25.49 -5.85
C GLY A 85 4.06 24.87 -7.22
N GLN A 86 5.19 25.22 -7.82
CA GLN A 86 5.62 24.65 -9.11
C GLN A 86 5.92 23.15 -9.00
N ILE A 87 6.66 22.75 -7.96
CA ILE A 87 6.99 21.34 -7.70
C ILE A 87 5.71 20.52 -7.46
N MET A 88 4.80 21.01 -6.62
CA MET A 88 3.55 20.30 -6.34
C MET A 88 2.68 20.16 -7.59
N ARG A 89 2.59 21.21 -8.43
CA ARG A 89 1.91 21.13 -9.73
C ARG A 89 2.50 20.03 -10.60
N ALA A 90 3.82 19.96 -10.71
CA ALA A 90 4.49 18.93 -11.50
C ALA A 90 4.17 17.52 -10.96
N VAL A 91 4.26 17.31 -9.64
CA VAL A 91 3.98 16.00 -9.03
C VAL A 91 2.54 15.55 -9.27
N ILE A 92 1.57 16.45 -9.10
CA ILE A 92 0.15 16.14 -9.30
C ILE A 92 -0.14 15.91 -10.78
N ALA A 93 0.34 16.79 -11.66
CA ALA A 93 0.13 16.66 -13.10
C ALA A 93 0.73 15.37 -13.66
N LEU A 94 1.95 15.00 -13.23
CA LEU A 94 2.58 13.75 -13.61
C LEU A 94 1.83 12.56 -13.03
N GLY A 95 1.53 12.56 -11.73
CA GLY A 95 0.86 11.42 -11.08
C GLY A 95 -0.50 11.09 -11.70
N PHE A 96 -1.33 12.10 -11.97
CA PHE A 96 -2.63 11.88 -12.59
C PHE A 96 -2.56 11.75 -14.12
N GLY A 97 -1.56 12.34 -14.77
CA GLY A 97 -1.38 12.28 -16.22
C GLY A 97 -0.77 10.97 -16.71
N THR A 98 0.05 10.31 -15.88
CA THR A 98 0.80 9.11 -16.27
C THR A 98 0.44 7.87 -15.45
N GLY A 99 -0.18 8.04 -14.28
CA GLY A 99 -0.43 6.95 -13.34
C GLY A 99 0.83 6.44 -12.63
N CYS A 100 1.96 7.13 -12.77
CA CYS A 100 3.19 6.79 -12.06
C CYS A 100 3.01 6.87 -10.56
N ARG A 101 3.67 5.97 -9.83
CA ARG A 101 3.70 5.98 -8.38
C ARG A 101 4.48 7.20 -7.89
N PRO A 102 4.13 7.77 -6.71
CA PRO A 102 4.84 8.94 -6.19
C PRO A 102 6.36 8.78 -6.11
N LYS A 103 6.85 7.57 -5.80
CA LYS A 103 8.29 7.29 -5.75
C LYS A 103 8.97 7.32 -7.12
N GLU A 104 8.26 6.96 -8.19
CA GLU A 104 8.78 7.02 -9.56
C GLU A 104 8.92 8.48 -9.99
N ILE A 105 7.94 9.32 -9.66
CA ILE A 105 7.97 10.75 -9.96
C ILE A 105 9.08 11.47 -9.20
N LEU A 106 9.22 11.19 -7.90
CA LEU A 106 10.26 11.80 -7.06
C LEU A 106 11.68 11.35 -7.44
N GLY A 107 11.81 10.17 -8.04
CA GLY A 107 13.09 9.62 -8.50
C GLY A 107 13.45 9.97 -9.94
N ALA A 108 12.57 10.69 -10.66
CA ALA A 108 12.76 10.99 -12.06
C ALA A 108 13.89 12.00 -12.30
N GLU A 109 14.67 11.75 -13.33
CA GLU A 109 15.73 12.61 -13.82
C GLU A 109 15.25 13.43 -15.02
N VAL A 110 16.04 14.45 -15.41
CA VAL A 110 15.72 15.30 -16.56
C VAL A 110 15.57 14.50 -17.86
N ARG A 111 16.31 13.40 -18.01
CA ARG A 111 16.26 12.52 -19.19
C ARG A 111 14.95 11.72 -19.31
N ASP A 112 14.22 11.59 -18.22
CA ASP A 112 12.96 10.82 -18.16
C ASP A 112 11.77 11.67 -18.66
N VAL A 113 12.00 12.96 -18.95
CA VAL A 113 11.00 13.91 -19.42
C VAL A 113 11.26 14.31 -20.87
N ASP A 114 10.39 13.89 -21.78
CA ASP A 114 10.38 14.35 -23.18
C ASP A 114 9.18 15.27 -23.41
N VAL A 115 9.41 16.56 -23.25
CA VAL A 115 8.38 17.60 -23.45
C VAL A 115 7.93 17.68 -24.90
N LYS A 116 8.79 17.38 -25.88
CA LYS A 116 8.44 17.47 -27.31
C LYS A 116 7.47 16.36 -27.71
N ARG A 117 7.60 15.18 -27.09
CA ARG A 117 6.73 14.04 -27.35
C ARG A 117 5.65 13.85 -26.28
N SER A 118 5.59 14.73 -25.29
CA SER A 118 4.70 14.64 -24.12
C SER A 118 4.83 13.27 -23.41
N ARG A 119 6.07 12.85 -23.12
CA ARG A 119 6.34 11.56 -22.46
C ARG A 119 7.06 11.74 -21.13
N PHE A 120 6.76 10.80 -20.24
CA PHE A 120 7.39 10.62 -18.95
C PHE A 120 7.68 9.13 -18.78
N CYS A 121 8.95 8.75 -18.72
CA CYS A 121 9.39 7.34 -18.72
C CYS A 121 10.77 7.17 -18.08
#